data_AF-A0A6A6KW46-F1
#
_entry.id   AF-A0A6A6KW46-F1
#
_cell.length_a   1.000
_cell.length_b   1.000
_cell.length_c   1.000
_cell.angle_alpha   90.00
_cell.angle_beta   90.00
_cell.angle_gamma   90.00
#
_symmetry.space_group_name_H-M   'P 1'
#
loop_
_entity.id
_entity.type
_entity.pdbx_description
1 polymer ?
#
loop_
_entity_poly.entity_id
_entity_poly.type
_entity_poly.pdbx_seq_one_letter_code
_entity_poly.pdbx_strand_id
1 'polypeptide(L)'
;MEFYNLQELSKLVYIHGAICETLRLYPAVPFNHRVSVQEDTLPSGHHVKANARVMFSLYSMGTMEEIWGDDCLEFKPERWISERGSIIHVPSYKFIAFNTGPRSCLGKDITFIQMKIIATSILWNYHVKLVEDHPVAPCLSVMMHMKHGLKVRISKRVTANRKRRQRGRRFFDFPFLEMGLDLKGVLDAWEAPKMMQTTCRASMAPHGSRLLFDLGRRRVSNVSYGCDG
;
A
#
# COMPACT_ATOMS: atom_id res chain seq x y z
N MET A 1 20.84 18.71 10.17
CA MET A 1 19.60 18.08 9.71
C MET A 1 18.71 19.24 9.30
N GLU A 2 18.58 19.53 8.01
CA GLU A 2 17.70 20.62 7.57
C GLU A 2 16.26 20.18 7.82
N PHE A 3 15.50 21.01 8.52
CA PHE A 3 14.08 20.76 8.78
C PHE A 3 13.31 20.92 7.47
N TYR A 4 12.68 19.84 6.99
CA TYR A 4 11.77 19.92 5.87
C TYR A 4 10.57 20.80 6.25
N ASN A 5 10.33 21.88 5.52
CA ASN A 5 9.09 22.62 5.67
C ASN A 5 7.94 21.83 5.00
N LEU A 6 6.70 22.03 5.47
CA LEU A 6 5.53 21.28 4.97
C LEU A 6 5.27 21.50 3.48
N GLN A 7 5.63 22.66 2.93
CA GLN A 7 5.47 22.97 1.51
C GLN A 7 6.46 22.20 0.64
N GLU A 8 7.65 21.85 1.13
CA GLU A 8 8.57 20.97 0.41
C GLU A 8 8.08 19.52 0.46
N LEU A 9 7.54 19.06 1.60
CA LEU A 9 7.00 17.71 1.73
C LEU A 9 5.76 17.46 0.85
N SER A 10 4.97 18.49 0.56
CA SER A 10 3.82 18.37 -0.36
C SER A 10 4.26 18.14 -1.81
N LYS A 11 5.45 18.62 -2.20
CA LYS A 11 6.01 18.45 -3.55
C LYS A 11 6.61 17.06 -3.80
N LEU A 12 6.79 16.25 -2.76
CA LEU A 12 7.29 14.87 -2.85
C LEU A 12 6.20 13.90 -3.33
N VAL A 13 5.67 14.14 -4.53
CA VAL A 13 4.55 13.40 -5.11
C VAL A 13 4.91 11.93 -5.33
N TYR A 14 6.06 11.66 -5.95
CA TYR A 14 6.48 10.27 -6.22
C TYR A 14 6.67 9.45 -4.94
N ILE A 15 7.32 10.03 -3.92
CA ILE A 15 7.49 9.39 -2.61
C ILE A 15 6.13 9.13 -1.96
N HIS A 16 5.17 10.06 -2.09
CA HIS A 16 3.82 9.84 -1.57
C HIS A 16 3.14 8.66 -2.28
N GLY A 17 3.19 8.59 -3.61
CA GLY A 17 2.67 7.46 -4.38
C GLY A 17 3.33 6.13 -3.99
N ALA A 18 4.66 6.12 -3.81
CA ALA A 18 5.39 4.93 -3.37
C ALA A 18 5.01 4.48 -1.96
N ILE A 19 4.76 5.41 -1.02
CA ILE A 19 4.25 5.09 0.32
C ILE A 19 2.83 4.52 0.23
N CYS A 20 1.94 5.13 -0.55
CA CYS A 20 0.58 4.62 -0.75
C CYS A 20 0.60 3.20 -1.33
N GLU A 21 1.44 2.96 -2.33
CA GLU A 21 1.57 1.65 -2.97
C GLU A 21 2.16 0.60 -2.02
N THR A 22 3.14 1.00 -1.20
CA THR A 22 3.70 0.14 -0.14
C THR A 22 2.61 -0.23 0.86
N LEU A 23 1.80 0.72 1.31
CA LEU A 23 0.73 0.46 2.28
C LEU A 23 -0.44 -0.32 1.67
N ARG A 24 -0.65 -0.26 0.35
CA ARG A 24 -1.64 -1.07 -0.37
C ARG A 24 -1.23 -2.53 -0.38
N LEU A 25 -0.01 -2.82 -0.83
CA LEU A 25 0.52 -4.17 -0.90
C LEU A 25 0.84 -4.73 0.49
N TYR A 26 1.35 -3.88 1.38
CA TYR A 26 1.89 -4.27 2.68
C TYR A 26 1.36 -3.39 3.83
N PRO A 27 0.05 -3.45 4.14
CA PRO A 27 -0.52 -2.69 5.25
C PRO A 27 0.04 -3.13 6.61
N ALA A 28 0.32 -2.16 7.49
CA ALA A 28 0.83 -2.44 8.84
C ALA A 28 -0.10 -3.34 9.67
N VAL A 29 -1.42 -3.21 9.47
CA VAL A 29 -2.45 -4.06 10.06
C VAL A 29 -3.14 -4.85 8.95
N PRO A 30 -2.85 -6.16 8.78
CA PRO A 30 -3.33 -6.93 7.63
C PRO A 30 -4.80 -7.35 7.74
N PHE A 31 -5.37 -7.36 8.95
CA PHE A 31 -6.77 -7.72 9.20
C PHE A 31 -7.42 -6.72 10.14
N ASN A 32 -8.65 -6.32 9.84
CA ASN A 32 -9.50 -5.60 10.78
C ASN A 32 -10.81 -6.35 10.96
N HIS A 33 -11.53 -6.02 12.03
CA HIS A 33 -12.86 -6.55 12.25
C HIS A 33 -13.78 -5.49 12.85
N ARG A 34 -15.08 -5.70 12.64
CA ARG A 34 -16.16 -4.99 13.33
C ARG A 34 -17.04 -6.01 14.04
N VAL A 35 -17.68 -5.58 15.11
CA VAL A 35 -18.67 -6.38 15.83
C VAL A 35 -20.01 -5.68 15.65
N SER A 36 -21.01 -6.41 15.20
CA SER A 36 -22.38 -5.91 15.07
C SER A 36 -22.97 -5.67 16.47
N VAL A 37 -23.59 -4.52 16.68
CA VAL A 37 -24.31 -4.23 17.94
C VAL A 37 -25.69 -4.89 17.93
N GLN A 38 -26.33 -4.91 16.76
CA GLN A 38 -27.64 -5.52 16.52
C GLN A 38 -27.61 -6.32 15.22
N GLU A 39 -28.69 -7.04 14.94
CA GLU A 39 -28.82 -7.75 13.67
C GLU A 39 -28.89 -6.77 12.50
N ASP A 40 -28.26 -7.13 11.39
CA ASP A 40 -28.21 -6.30 10.18
C ASP A 40 -28.09 -7.17 8.93
N THR A 41 -28.40 -6.59 7.77
CA THR A 41 -28.24 -7.24 6.46
C THR A 41 -27.27 -6.43 5.61
N LEU A 42 -26.14 -7.03 5.25
CA LEU A 42 -25.12 -6.37 4.42
C LEU A 42 -25.69 -6.07 3.02
N PRO A 43 -25.13 -5.09 2.29
CA PRO A 43 -25.54 -4.81 0.90
C PRO A 43 -25.47 -6.00 -0.05
N SER A 44 -24.69 -7.03 0.29
CA SER A 44 -24.62 -8.30 -0.43
C SER A 44 -25.79 -9.25 -0.15
N GLY A 45 -26.74 -8.88 0.71
CA GLY A 45 -27.86 -9.70 1.16
C GLY A 45 -27.54 -10.65 2.32
N HIS A 46 -26.29 -10.67 2.82
CA HIS A 46 -25.90 -11.55 3.93
C HIS A 46 -26.38 -11.01 5.27
N HIS A 47 -27.09 -11.84 6.04
CA HIS A 47 -27.55 -11.52 7.39
C HIS A 47 -26.43 -11.69 8.43
N VAL A 48 -26.27 -10.69 9.29
CA VAL A 48 -25.28 -10.63 10.37
C VAL A 48 -26.05 -10.56 11.68
N LYS A 49 -25.87 -11.56 12.55
CA LYS A 49 -26.50 -11.60 13.89
C LYS A 49 -25.90 -10.53 14.80
N ALA A 50 -26.60 -10.17 15.87
CA ALA A 50 -26.04 -9.33 16.92
C ALA A 50 -24.80 -9.98 17.55
N ASN A 51 -23.79 -9.18 17.89
CA ASN A 51 -22.49 -9.60 18.41
C ASN A 51 -21.65 -10.47 17.46
N ALA A 52 -22.02 -10.58 16.19
CA ALA A 52 -21.22 -11.27 15.20
C ALA A 52 -19.98 -10.43 14.84
N ARG A 53 -18.83 -11.09 14.70
CA ARG A 53 -17.59 -10.47 14.27
C ARG A 53 -17.42 -10.60 12.76
N VAL A 54 -17.45 -9.48 12.06
CA VAL A 54 -17.16 -9.40 10.62
C VAL A 54 -15.69 -9.03 10.46
N MET A 55 -14.89 -9.95 9.92
CA MET A 55 -13.46 -9.75 9.68
C MET A 55 -13.18 -9.53 8.19
N PHE A 56 -12.30 -8.60 7.86
CA PHE A 56 -11.88 -8.32 6.50
C PHE A 56 -10.35 -8.17 6.43
N SER A 57 -9.77 -8.67 5.33
CA SER A 57 -8.33 -8.66 5.10
C SER A 57 -7.93 -7.47 4.25
N LEU A 58 -7.28 -6.49 4.87
CA LEU A 58 -6.72 -5.33 4.18
C LEU A 58 -5.61 -5.76 3.23
N TYR A 59 -4.81 -6.75 3.63
CA TYR A 59 -3.75 -7.33 2.81
C TYR A 59 -4.32 -7.92 1.52
N SER A 60 -5.35 -8.77 1.62
CA SER A 60 -5.98 -9.39 0.45
C SER A 60 -6.67 -8.35 -0.44
N MET A 61 -7.44 -7.43 0.14
CA MET A 61 -8.09 -6.34 -0.61
C MET A 61 -7.08 -5.46 -1.36
N GLY A 62 -5.88 -5.30 -0.81
CA GLY A 62 -4.77 -4.62 -1.44
C GLY A 62 -4.32 -5.29 -2.74
N THR A 63 -4.45 -6.61 -2.86
CA THR A 63 -3.95 -7.41 -3.99
C THR A 63 -5.06 -8.06 -4.83
N MET A 64 -6.32 -7.66 -4.63
CA MET A 64 -7.45 -8.20 -5.39
C MET A 64 -7.57 -7.56 -6.77
N GLU A 65 -7.59 -8.39 -7.82
CA GLU A 65 -7.77 -7.99 -9.22
C GLU A 65 -9.08 -7.24 -9.45
N GLU A 66 -10.18 -7.66 -8.82
CA GLU A 66 -11.48 -6.97 -8.91
C GLU A 66 -11.42 -5.51 -8.43
N ILE A 67 -10.52 -5.21 -7.48
CA ILE A 67 -10.38 -3.87 -6.90
C ILE A 67 -9.31 -3.05 -7.65
N TRP A 68 -8.19 -3.67 -8.01
CA TRP A 68 -6.98 -3.00 -8.48
C TRP A 68 -6.61 -3.24 -9.95
N GLY A 69 -7.30 -4.17 -10.62
CA GLY A 69 -7.02 -4.60 -12.00
C GLY A 69 -5.93 -5.66 -12.10
N ASP A 70 -5.59 -6.04 -13.32
CA ASP A 70 -4.66 -7.12 -13.64
C ASP A 70 -3.25 -6.89 -13.07
N ASP A 71 -2.84 -5.62 -12.94
CA ASP A 71 -1.56 -5.20 -12.36
C ASP A 71 -1.60 -5.07 -10.82
N CYS A 72 -2.58 -5.69 -10.14
CA CYS A 72 -2.77 -5.60 -8.69
C CYS A 72 -1.59 -6.11 -7.86
N LEU A 73 -0.74 -6.98 -8.40
CA LEU A 73 0.45 -7.50 -7.71
C LEU A 73 1.71 -6.67 -7.97
N GLU A 74 1.67 -5.76 -8.94
CA GLU A 74 2.82 -4.93 -9.29
C GLU A 74 2.98 -3.77 -8.31
N PHE A 75 4.23 -3.40 -8.01
CA PHE A 75 4.51 -2.17 -7.28
C PHE A 75 4.57 -0.99 -8.26
N LYS A 76 3.50 -0.19 -8.31
CA LYS A 76 3.34 0.91 -9.28
C LYS A 76 2.94 2.23 -8.61
N PRO A 77 3.91 3.02 -8.09
CA PRO A 77 3.66 4.34 -7.51
C PRO A 77 2.88 5.29 -8.42
N GLU A 78 3.05 5.14 -9.73
CA GLU A 78 2.42 5.95 -10.78
C GLU A 78 0.89 5.83 -10.76
N ARG A 79 0.35 4.74 -10.21
CA ARG A 79 -1.09 4.56 -9.99
C ARG A 79 -1.71 5.66 -9.15
N TRP A 80 -0.91 6.29 -8.29
CA TRP A 80 -1.36 7.34 -7.37
C TRP A 80 -1.14 8.75 -7.93
N ILE A 81 -0.65 8.88 -9.15
CA ILE A 81 -0.19 10.14 -9.73
C ILE A 81 -0.97 10.41 -11.02
N SER A 82 -1.54 11.61 -11.12
CA SER A 82 -2.24 12.06 -12.32
C SER A 82 -1.24 12.38 -13.43
N GLU A 83 -1.71 12.45 -14.67
CA GLU A 83 -0.91 12.96 -15.80
C GLU A 83 -0.36 14.37 -15.57
N ARG A 84 -1.01 15.16 -14.71
CA ARG A 84 -0.58 16.51 -14.31
C ARG A 84 0.47 16.50 -13.19
N GLY A 85 0.93 15.32 -12.75
CA GLY A 85 1.94 15.16 -11.70
C GLY A 85 1.42 15.45 -10.30
N SER A 86 0.11 15.39 -10.06
CA SER A 86 -0.51 15.55 -8.73
C SER A 86 -1.02 14.23 -8.18
N ILE A 87 -1.15 14.11 -6.86
CA ILE A 87 -1.73 12.92 -6.24
C ILE A 87 -3.21 12.81 -6.59
N ILE A 88 -3.64 11.64 -7.08
CA ILE A 88 -5.05 11.37 -7.35
C ILE A 88 -5.80 11.03 -6.05
N HIS A 89 -7.08 11.36 -6.03
CA HIS A 89 -7.96 10.93 -4.95
C HIS A 89 -8.40 9.47 -5.17
N VAL A 90 -7.98 8.57 -4.29
CA VAL A 90 -8.48 7.20 -4.23
C VAL A 90 -9.47 7.07 -3.08
N PRO A 91 -10.69 6.53 -3.29
CA PRO A 91 -11.66 6.36 -2.23
C PRO A 91 -11.11 5.50 -1.07
N SER A 92 -11.40 5.89 0.16
CA SER A 92 -10.86 5.25 1.38
C SER A 92 -11.35 3.80 1.57
N TYR A 93 -12.49 3.42 1.01
CA TYR A 93 -12.94 2.02 1.01
C TYR A 93 -12.15 1.14 0.02
N LYS A 94 -11.55 1.75 -1.03
CA LYS A 94 -10.64 1.08 -1.96
C LYS A 94 -9.22 1.01 -1.38
N PHE A 95 -8.75 2.12 -0.79
CA PHE A 95 -7.47 2.19 -0.08
C PHE A 95 -7.68 2.28 1.45
N ILE A 96 -7.88 1.12 2.07
CA ILE A 96 -8.32 1.01 3.47
C ILE A 96 -7.18 0.96 4.50
N ALA A 97 -5.93 1.21 4.10
CA ALA A 97 -4.76 1.16 5.00
C ALA A 97 -4.88 2.06 6.25
N PHE A 98 -5.68 3.13 6.17
CA PHE A 98 -5.97 4.04 7.27
C PHE A 98 -7.43 3.95 7.77
N ASN A 99 -8.11 2.83 7.52
CA ASN A 99 -9.55 2.65 7.73
C ASN A 99 -10.41 3.68 6.96
N THR A 100 -11.72 3.58 7.12
CA THR A 100 -12.69 4.52 6.52
C THR A 100 -13.81 4.86 7.52
N GLY A 101 -14.57 5.92 7.22
CA GLY A 101 -15.69 6.38 8.03
C GLY A 101 -15.28 7.03 9.37
N PRO A 102 -16.19 7.03 10.36
CA PRO A 102 -15.98 7.66 11.68
C PRO A 102 -14.80 7.09 12.49
N ARG A 103 -14.30 5.91 12.10
CA ARG A 103 -13.14 5.23 12.70
C ARG A 103 -11.94 5.20 11.75
N SER A 104 -11.85 6.18 10.85
CA SER A 104 -10.64 6.47 10.09
C SER A 104 -9.49 6.85 11.01
N CYS A 105 -8.26 6.55 10.59
CA CYS A 105 -7.08 6.77 11.40
C CYS A 105 -6.79 8.27 11.54
N LEU A 106 -6.91 8.79 12.77
CA LEU A 106 -6.55 10.17 13.11
C LEU A 106 -5.08 10.49 12.84
N GLY A 107 -4.21 9.47 12.83
CA GLY A 107 -2.77 9.61 12.59
C GLY A 107 -2.37 9.68 11.10
N LYS A 108 -3.31 9.55 10.16
CA LYS A 108 -3.02 9.41 8.72
C LYS A 108 -2.06 10.48 8.20
N ASP A 109 -2.35 11.75 8.43
CA ASP A 109 -1.56 12.86 7.88
C ASP A 109 -0.17 12.95 8.53
N ILE A 110 -0.11 12.71 9.86
CA ILE A 110 1.14 12.66 10.61
C ILE A 110 2.03 11.52 10.09
N THR A 111 1.45 10.34 9.84
CA THR A 111 2.16 9.20 9.27
C THR A 111 2.78 9.53 7.91
N PHE A 112 2.03 10.17 7.00
CA PHE A 112 2.58 10.57 5.71
C PHE A 112 3.72 11.58 5.83
N ILE A 113 3.61 12.55 6.74
CA ILE A 113 4.69 13.53 7.00
C ILE A 113 5.94 12.79 7.48
N GLN A 114 5.82 11.94 8.50
CA GLN A 114 6.95 11.21 9.08
C GLN A 114 7.61 10.26 8.08
N MET A 115 6.81 9.46 7.36
CA MET A 115 7.33 8.51 6.36
C MET A 115 8.06 9.24 5.23
N LYS A 116 7.54 10.38 4.75
CA LYS A 116 8.22 11.20 3.75
C LYS A 116 9.56 11.71 4.27
N ILE A 117 9.60 12.29 5.47
CA ILE A 117 10.84 12.80 6.08
C ILE A 117 11.88 11.69 6.18
N ILE A 118 11.50 10.51 6.69
CA ILE A 118 12.41 9.37 6.86
C ILE A 118 12.90 8.87 5.50
N ALA A 119 11.99 8.60 4.57
CA ALA A 119 12.32 8.09 3.25
C ALA A 119 13.25 9.04 2.50
N THR A 120 12.92 10.33 2.44
CA THR A 120 13.78 11.33 1.79
C THR A 120 15.13 11.46 2.48
N SER A 121 15.17 11.44 3.82
CA SER A 121 16.44 11.51 4.55
C SER A 121 17.37 10.34 4.23
N ILE A 122 16.82 9.12 4.12
CA ILE A 122 17.59 7.92 3.76
C ILE A 122 18.08 8.03 2.32
N LEU A 123 17.16 8.25 1.37
CA LEU A 123 17.47 8.30 -0.07
C LEU A 123 18.43 9.44 -0.44
N TRP A 124 18.38 10.56 0.29
CA TRP A 124 19.27 11.70 0.05
C TRP A 124 20.71 11.45 0.52
N ASN A 125 20.88 10.75 1.64
CA ASN A 125 22.20 10.61 2.27
C ASN A 125 22.90 9.29 1.92
N TYR A 126 22.14 8.29 1.46
CA TYR A 126 22.64 6.93 1.31
C TYR A 126 22.18 6.28 0.00
N HIS A 127 23.02 5.39 -0.51
CA HIS A 127 22.61 4.33 -1.41
C HIS A 127 22.28 3.10 -0.58
N VAL A 128 21.12 2.51 -0.82
CA VAL A 128 20.62 1.34 -0.11
C VAL A 128 20.47 0.21 -1.11
N LYS A 129 21.26 -0.86 -0.95
CA LYS A 129 21.18 -2.05 -1.80
C LYS A 129 20.78 -3.25 -0.97
N LEU A 130 19.83 -4.06 -1.44
CA LEU A 130 19.54 -5.34 -0.80
C LEU A 130 20.79 -6.24 -0.85
N VAL A 131 21.02 -6.99 0.23
CA VAL A 131 21.98 -8.11 0.18
C VAL A 131 21.43 -9.19 -0.76
N GLU A 132 22.25 -9.65 -1.69
CA GLU A 132 21.92 -10.73 -2.62
C GLU A 132 21.40 -11.97 -1.87
N ASP A 133 20.37 -12.62 -2.43
CA ASP A 133 19.70 -13.81 -1.89
C ASP A 133 19.11 -13.68 -0.47
N HIS A 134 18.97 -12.47 0.08
CA HIS A 134 18.28 -12.27 1.36
C HIS A 134 16.77 -12.56 1.21
N PRO A 135 16.20 -13.56 1.92
CA PRO A 135 14.81 -13.93 1.74
C PRO A 135 13.87 -12.84 2.31
N VAL A 136 13.04 -12.27 1.45
CA VAL A 136 12.00 -11.30 1.84
C VAL A 136 10.65 -11.99 1.82
N ALA A 137 10.02 -12.11 2.98
CA ALA A 137 8.69 -12.68 3.12
C ALA A 137 7.89 -11.94 4.19
N PRO A 138 6.61 -11.62 3.93
CA PRO A 138 5.74 -11.04 4.95
C PRO A 138 5.42 -12.09 6.05
N CYS A 139 5.36 -11.63 7.28
CA CYS A 139 4.87 -12.36 8.44
C CYS A 139 3.54 -11.74 8.85
N LEU A 140 2.45 -12.47 8.61
CA LEU A 140 1.10 -12.05 8.99
C LEU A 140 0.93 -12.28 10.51
N SER A 141 1.02 -11.19 11.27
CA SER A 141 0.70 -11.17 12.70
C SER A 141 -0.27 -10.02 13.00
N VAL A 142 -0.51 -9.69 14.27
CA VAL A 142 -1.29 -8.48 14.65
C VAL A 142 -0.76 -7.24 13.93
N MET A 143 0.57 -7.12 13.84
CA MET A 143 1.25 -6.17 12.98
C MET A 143 2.05 -6.92 11.92
N MET A 144 1.85 -6.59 10.65
CA MET A 144 2.61 -7.21 9.59
C MET A 144 4.06 -6.70 9.60
N HIS A 145 4.99 -7.63 9.48
CA HIS A 145 6.43 -7.34 9.47
C HIS A 145 7.17 -8.35 8.58
N MET A 146 8.45 -8.13 8.34
CA MET A 146 9.27 -9.05 7.54
C MET A 146 9.74 -10.23 8.40
N LYS A 147 9.45 -11.46 7.96
CA LYS A 147 9.77 -12.70 8.69
C LYS A 147 11.26 -12.86 8.98
N HIS A 148 12.12 -12.40 8.07
CA HIS A 148 13.57 -12.56 8.15
C HIS A 148 14.31 -11.21 8.32
N GLY A 149 13.57 -10.15 8.64
CA GLY A 149 14.08 -8.78 8.58
C GLY A 149 14.45 -8.34 7.16
N LEU A 150 15.16 -7.22 7.04
CA LEU A 150 15.67 -6.70 5.77
C LEU A 150 17.16 -6.40 5.88
N LYS A 151 18.00 -7.27 5.29
CA LYS A 151 19.44 -7.02 5.25
C LYS A 151 19.79 -6.16 4.04
N VAL A 152 20.38 -5.00 4.31
CA VAL A 152 20.81 -4.05 3.28
C VAL A 152 22.27 -3.63 3.47
N ARG A 153 22.95 -3.35 2.37
CA ARG A 153 24.22 -2.63 2.35
C ARG A 153 23.93 -1.15 2.17
N ILE A 154 24.47 -0.35 3.08
CA ILE A 154 24.32 1.11 3.08
C ILE A 154 25.66 1.72 2.72
N SER A 155 25.72 2.51 1.67
CA SER A 155 26.90 3.33 1.35
C SER A 155 26.50 4.80 1.32
N LYS A 156 27.38 5.67 1.81
CA LYS A 156 27.12 7.11 1.84
C LYS A 156 27.11 7.65 0.41
N ARG A 157 26.08 8.41 0.03
CA ARG A 157 26.09 9.18 -1.23
C ARG A 157 27.17 10.26 -1.11
N VAL A 158 28.20 10.18 -1.95
CA VAL A 158 29.20 11.25 -2.09
C VAL A 158 28.54 12.38 -2.86
N THR A 159 27.88 13.29 -2.14
CA THR A 159 27.46 14.56 -2.71
C THR A 159 28.70 15.39 -2.96
N ALA A 160 29.16 15.43 -4.23
CA ALA A 160 30.15 16.41 -4.66
C ALA A 160 29.66 17.80 -4.24
N ASN A 161 30.50 18.55 -3.52
CA ASN A 161 30.28 19.89 -2.94
C ASN A 161 29.36 20.00 -1.71
N ARG A 162 29.86 19.54 -0.55
CA ARG A 162 29.45 20.05 0.77
C ARG A 162 30.06 21.42 1.14
N LYS A 163 30.97 21.97 0.32
CA LYS A 163 31.68 23.24 0.58
C LYS A 163 31.46 24.29 -0.52
N ARG A 164 30.21 24.72 -0.76
CA ARG A 164 29.83 26.00 -1.42
C ARG A 164 28.32 25.99 -1.69
N ARG A 165 27.50 26.27 -0.68
CA ARG A 165 26.07 26.60 -0.85
C ARG A 165 25.42 27.10 0.46
N GLN A 166 26.06 28.05 1.13
CA GLN A 166 25.29 29.10 1.80
C GLN A 166 24.79 30.03 0.68
N ARG A 167 23.52 30.40 0.70
CA ARG A 167 22.75 31.15 -0.32
C ARG A 167 22.37 30.38 -1.60
N GLY A 168 21.13 29.89 -1.60
CA GLY A 168 20.21 30.20 -2.71
C GLY A 168 20.18 29.28 -3.92
N ARG A 169 20.25 27.95 -3.77
CA ARG A 169 19.82 27.05 -4.85
C ARG A 169 18.79 26.04 -4.33
N ARG A 170 17.69 25.92 -5.07
CA ARG A 170 16.49 25.14 -4.74
C ARG A 170 16.76 23.64 -4.85
N PHE A 171 16.04 22.88 -4.03
CA PHE A 171 16.05 21.41 -3.92
C PHE A 171 15.69 20.66 -5.24
N PHE A 172 15.24 21.38 -6.27
CA PHE A 172 14.63 20.84 -7.49
C PHE A 172 15.60 20.42 -8.62
N ASP A 173 16.91 20.66 -8.48
CA ASP A 173 17.88 20.29 -9.52
C ASP A 173 18.47 18.89 -9.30
N PHE A 174 17.62 17.87 -9.04
CA PHE A 174 18.05 16.47 -8.98
C PHE A 174 17.46 15.68 -10.16
N PRO A 175 18.28 14.94 -10.94
CA PRO A 175 17.76 14.14 -12.03
C PRO A 175 16.90 13.00 -11.46
N PHE A 176 15.62 13.04 -11.80
CA PHE A 176 14.56 12.06 -11.50
C PHE A 176 14.97 10.59 -11.77
N LEU A 177 15.96 10.36 -12.64
CA LEU A 177 16.46 9.03 -13.03
C LEU A 177 17.22 8.26 -11.91
N GLU A 178 17.94 8.94 -11.00
CA GLU A 178 18.82 8.24 -10.04
C GLU A 178 18.13 7.81 -8.73
N MET A 179 17.00 8.42 -8.36
CA MET A 179 16.15 7.92 -7.27
C MET A 179 15.39 6.65 -7.67
N GLY A 180 15.05 6.53 -8.97
CA GLY A 180 14.37 5.37 -9.51
C GLY A 180 15.14 4.08 -9.32
N LEU A 181 16.48 4.09 -9.42
CA LEU A 181 17.31 2.88 -9.34
C LEU A 181 17.46 2.32 -7.91
N ASP A 182 17.53 3.16 -6.88
CA ASP A 182 17.63 2.68 -5.48
C ASP A 182 16.26 2.23 -4.94
N LEU A 183 15.18 2.92 -5.33
CA LEU A 183 13.82 2.43 -5.09
C LEU A 183 13.62 1.11 -5.82
N LYS A 184 13.91 1.05 -7.12
CA LYS A 184 13.80 -0.17 -7.92
C LYS A 184 14.65 -1.32 -7.37
N GLY A 185 15.87 -1.11 -6.87
CA GLY A 185 16.66 -2.18 -6.25
C GLY A 185 16.09 -2.72 -4.93
N VAL A 186 15.44 -1.87 -4.13
CA VAL A 186 14.71 -2.30 -2.91
C VAL A 186 13.35 -2.91 -3.26
N LEU A 187 12.75 -2.55 -4.40
CA LEU A 187 11.43 -3.02 -4.84
C LEU A 187 11.52 -4.29 -5.71
N ASP A 188 12.52 -4.43 -6.57
CA ASP A 188 12.86 -5.65 -7.33
C ASP A 188 13.18 -6.81 -6.38
N ALA A 189 13.82 -6.50 -5.24
CA ALA A 189 14.03 -7.41 -4.13
C ALA A 189 12.73 -7.96 -3.52
N TRP A 190 11.63 -7.23 -3.66
CA TRP A 190 10.29 -7.61 -3.19
C TRP A 190 9.44 -8.29 -4.27
N GLU A 191 9.82 -8.22 -5.55
CA GLU A 191 9.19 -8.98 -6.65
C GLU A 191 9.65 -10.46 -6.70
N ALA A 192 10.70 -10.82 -5.94
CA ALA A 192 11.18 -12.17 -5.78
C ALA A 192 10.52 -12.86 -4.56
N PRO A 193 9.23 -13.21 -4.64
CA PRO A 193 8.93 -14.64 -4.76
C PRO A 193 7.66 -14.92 -5.59
N LYS A 194 7.85 -15.24 -6.87
CA LYS A 194 6.85 -16.04 -7.64
C LYS A 194 6.69 -17.48 -7.11
N MET A 195 7.33 -17.83 -6.00
CA MET A 195 7.42 -19.20 -5.46
C MET A 195 6.37 -19.55 -4.40
N MET A 196 5.34 -18.73 -4.23
CA MET A 196 4.21 -19.02 -3.33
C MET A 196 2.87 -19.11 -4.06
N GLN A 197 2.90 -19.29 -5.40
CA GLN A 197 1.71 -19.51 -6.24
C GLN A 197 1.47 -21.00 -6.55
N THR A 198 2.45 -21.89 -6.34
CA THR A 198 2.30 -23.34 -6.60
C THR A 198 1.79 -24.14 -5.40
N THR A 199 1.97 -23.66 -4.17
CA THR A 199 1.59 -24.43 -2.96
C THR A 199 0.11 -24.30 -2.56
N CYS A 200 -0.60 -23.24 -2.97
CA CYS A 200 -2.04 -23.14 -2.73
C CYS A 200 -2.90 -23.92 -3.73
N ARG A 201 -2.35 -24.40 -4.87
CA ARG A 201 -3.08 -25.25 -5.83
C ARG A 201 -3.06 -26.73 -5.49
N ALA A 202 -2.18 -27.17 -4.59
CA ALA A 202 -1.95 -28.59 -4.32
C ALA A 202 -2.74 -29.17 -3.12
N SER A 203 -3.54 -28.38 -2.41
CA SER A 203 -4.36 -28.85 -1.29
C SER A 203 -5.87 -28.69 -1.58
N MET A 204 -6.33 -29.25 -2.69
CA MET A 204 -7.76 -29.42 -2.97
C MET A 204 -8.04 -30.79 -3.58
N ALA A 205 -8.33 -31.79 -2.73
CA ALA A 205 -9.29 -32.89 -2.93
C ALA A 205 -9.25 -33.84 -1.70
N PRO A 206 -10.32 -34.61 -1.40
CA PRO A 206 -11.74 -34.25 -1.43
C PRO A 206 -12.46 -34.75 -0.15
N HIS A 207 -13.03 -33.86 0.67
CA HIS A 207 -14.14 -34.27 1.54
C HIS A 207 -15.14 -33.12 1.75
N GLY A 208 -16.20 -33.16 0.94
CA GLY A 208 -17.59 -32.95 1.36
C GLY A 208 -17.94 -31.66 2.10
N SER A 209 -18.05 -30.53 1.39
CA SER A 209 -19.20 -29.60 1.52
C SER A 209 -19.18 -28.60 0.36
N ARG A 210 -20.13 -28.74 -0.56
CA ARG A 210 -20.31 -27.85 -1.71
C ARG A 210 -20.97 -26.54 -1.23
N LEU A 211 -20.22 -25.44 -1.23
CA LEU A 211 -20.78 -24.11 -1.49
C LEU A 211 -20.37 -23.74 -2.91
N LEU A 212 -21.24 -24.06 -3.88
CA LEU A 212 -21.09 -23.60 -5.26
C LEU A 212 -21.43 -22.11 -5.30
N PHE A 213 -20.43 -21.26 -5.57
CA PHE A 213 -20.67 -19.96 -6.19
C PHE A 213 -20.91 -20.22 -7.68
N ASP A 214 -22.18 -20.36 -8.05
CA ASP A 214 -22.62 -20.34 -9.44
C ASP A 214 -22.79 -18.87 -9.87
N LEU A 215 -21.75 -18.30 -10.48
CA LEU A 215 -21.82 -17.00 -11.16
C LEU A 215 -22.44 -17.18 -12.55
N GLY A 216 -23.73 -17.50 -12.54
CA GLY A 216 -24.58 -17.50 -13.71
C GLY A 216 -24.92 -16.07 -14.14
N ARG A 217 -24.40 -15.67 -15.31
CA ARG A 217 -24.85 -14.53 -16.12
C ARG A 217 -26.35 -14.25 -15.96
N ARG A 218 -26.71 -13.02 -15.61
CA ARG A 218 -27.89 -12.33 -16.17
C ARG A 218 -27.71 -10.82 -16.11
N ARG A 219 -27.73 -10.24 -17.31
CA ARG A 219 -27.90 -8.82 -17.63
C ARG A 219 -29.29 -8.37 -17.10
N VAL A 220 -29.43 -7.13 -16.64
CA VAL A 220 -30.50 -6.15 -16.99
C VAL A 220 -30.67 -5.03 -15.94
N SER A 221 -30.60 -3.81 -16.47
CA SER A 221 -31.22 -2.51 -16.13
C SER A 221 -30.92 -1.75 -14.83
N ASN A 222 -30.42 -0.52 -15.06
CA ASN A 222 -30.69 0.75 -14.38
C ASN A 222 -31.92 0.76 -13.47
N VAL A 223 -31.72 1.18 -12.21
CA VAL A 223 -32.74 1.86 -11.41
C VAL A 223 -32.08 3.02 -10.66
N SER A 224 -32.50 4.23 -11.01
CA SER A 224 -32.24 5.47 -10.29
C SER A 224 -33.02 5.48 -8.98
N TYR A 225 -32.41 5.96 -7.88
CA TYR A 225 -33.16 6.32 -6.69
C TYR A 225 -33.04 7.81 -6.43
N GLY A 226 -34.18 8.49 -6.52
CA GLY A 226 -34.39 9.84 -6.03
C GLY A 226 -34.50 9.85 -4.50
N CYS A 227 -34.03 10.93 -3.90
CA CYS A 227 -34.23 11.25 -2.50
C CYS A 227 -35.67 11.74 -2.29
N ASP A 228 -36.35 11.22 -1.26
CA ASP A 228 -37.37 11.94 -0.49
C ASP A 228 -37.56 11.22 0.85
N GLY A 229 -37.63 11.99 1.94
CA GLY A 229 -37.99 11.54 3.30
C GLY A 229 -37.02 11.96 4.38
#